data_AF-R5EYD4-F1
#
_entry.id   AF-R5EYD4-F1
#
_cell.length_a   1.000
_cell.length_b   1.000
_cell.length_c   1.000
_cell.angle_alpha   90.00
_cell.angle_beta   90.00
_cell.angle_gamma   90.00
#
_symmetry.space_group_name_H-M   'P 1'
#
loop_
_entity.id
_entity.type
_entity.pdbx_description
1 polymer ?
#
loop_
_entity_poly.entity_id
_entity_poly.type
_entity_poly.pdbx_seq_one_letter_code
_entity_poly.pdbx_strand_id
1 'polypeptide(L)'
;MLLTLAVNSSYAKDSQAPTLTIDASSLSEKWDKAFPKDKRAHHHKVILYNRFGINMVGDLYTPANMKKGDKLRALADAGPYGAVKEQLSGRYAQGMAARGFIALAIDPAFTE
;
A
#
# COMPACT_ATOMS: atom_id res chain seq x y z
N MET A 1 16.64 6.99 5.98
CA MET A 1 15.94 7.37 7.22
C MET A 1 14.50 6.86 7.11
N LEU A 2 14.25 5.61 7.54
CA LEU A 2 12.92 4.99 7.47
C LEU A 2 12.03 5.56 8.58
N LEU A 3 10.81 5.94 8.23
CA LEU A 3 9.81 6.48 9.16
C LEU A 3 8.88 5.34 9.62
N THR A 4 9.10 4.83 10.82
CA THR A 4 8.23 3.84 11.47
C THR A 4 6.97 4.55 12.01
N LEU A 5 5.80 4.30 11.43
CA LEU A 5 4.53 4.73 12.03
C LEU A 5 4.12 3.74 13.13
N ALA A 6 4.26 4.15 14.39
CA ALA A 6 3.72 3.42 15.52
C ALA A 6 2.24 3.78 15.70
N VAL A 7 1.35 2.80 15.49
CA VAL A 7 -0.05 2.88 15.91
C VAL A 7 -0.16 2.14 17.24
N ASN A 8 -0.33 2.87 18.34
CA ASN A 8 -0.61 2.28 19.65
C ASN A 8 -2.01 1.65 19.61
N SER A 9 -2.06 0.36 19.33
CA SER A 9 -3.24 -0.48 19.54
C SER A 9 -2.84 -1.60 20.50
N SER A 10 -3.48 -1.63 21.67
CA SER A 10 -3.29 -2.61 22.76
C SER A 10 -3.71 -4.05 22.39
N TYR A 11 -3.79 -4.38 21.10
CA TYR A 11 -4.18 -5.69 20.57
C TYR A 11 -3.15 -6.36 19.65
N ALA A 12 -1.99 -5.73 19.39
CA ALA A 12 -0.92 -6.38 18.66
C ALA A 12 0.24 -6.69 19.62
N LYS A 13 0.40 -7.96 20.01
CA LYS A 13 1.72 -8.43 20.45
C LYS A 13 2.70 -8.09 19.33
N ASP A 14 3.81 -7.44 19.67
CA ASP A 14 4.89 -7.11 18.73
C ASP A 14 5.22 -8.36 17.91
N SER A 15 4.68 -8.41 16.70
CA SER A 15 4.89 -9.51 15.78
C SER A 15 6.23 -9.21 15.14
N GLN A 16 7.25 -10.01 15.47
CA GLN A 16 8.55 -9.92 14.79
C GLN A 16 8.29 -10.00 13.29
N ALA A 17 8.72 -8.97 12.56
CA ALA A 17 8.62 -8.97 11.12
C ALA A 17 9.40 -10.19 10.58
N PRO A 18 8.79 -11.05 9.75
CA PRO A 18 9.49 -12.16 9.14
C PRO A 18 10.61 -11.63 8.25
N THR A 19 11.61 -12.46 7.98
CA THR A 19 12.67 -12.13 7.03
C THR A 19 12.06 -11.70 5.70
N LEU A 20 12.42 -10.51 5.23
CA LEU A 20 11.99 -10.01 3.93
C LEU A 20 12.58 -10.90 2.84
N THR A 21 11.72 -11.54 2.07
CA THR A 21 12.08 -12.37 0.92
C THR A 21 12.06 -11.57 -0.40
N ILE A 22 11.59 -10.32 -0.33
CA ILE A 22 11.55 -9.38 -1.44
C ILE A 22 12.64 -8.34 -1.23
N ASP A 23 13.55 -8.21 -2.19
CA ASP A 23 14.54 -7.14 -2.20
C ASP A 23 13.86 -5.82 -2.59
N ALA A 24 13.73 -4.90 -1.63
CA ALA A 24 13.11 -3.59 -1.87
C ALA A 24 13.83 -2.78 -2.95
N SER A 25 15.13 -3.01 -3.17
CA SER A 25 15.90 -2.29 -4.20
C SER A 25 15.58 -2.75 -5.62
N SER A 26 14.96 -3.93 -5.77
CA SER A 26 14.51 -4.47 -7.05
C SER A 26 13.16 -3.91 -7.52
N LEU A 27 12.43 -3.19 -6.65
CA LEU A 27 11.12 -2.64 -6.98
C LEU A 27 11.27 -1.43 -7.92
N SER A 28 10.64 -1.51 -9.08
CA SER A 28 10.64 -0.40 -10.03
C SER A 28 9.72 0.73 -9.56
N GLU A 29 10.24 1.96 -9.58
CA GLU A 29 9.47 3.19 -9.37
C GLU A 29 8.77 3.68 -10.66
N LYS A 30 8.88 2.92 -11.76
CA LYS A 30 8.20 3.26 -13.00
C LYS A 30 6.69 3.11 -12.83
N TRP A 31 5.94 4.03 -13.43
CA TRP A 31 4.49 3.92 -13.51
C TRP A 31 4.10 2.75 -14.41
N ASP A 32 3.63 1.66 -13.79
CA ASP A 32 3.29 0.37 -14.41
C ASP A 32 1.76 0.12 -14.44
N LYS A 33 0.95 1.13 -14.10
CA LYS A 33 -0.50 1.03 -13.96
C LYS A 33 -1.23 1.17 -15.30
N ALA A 34 -2.36 0.47 -15.45
CA ALA A 34 -3.23 0.53 -16.63
C ALA A 34 -4.08 1.82 -16.72
N PHE A 35 -3.88 2.78 -15.80
CA PHE A 35 -4.60 4.04 -15.73
C PHE A 35 -3.62 5.22 -15.57
N PRO A 36 -4.01 6.45 -15.98
CA PRO A 36 -3.13 7.60 -15.87
C PRO A 36 -2.90 8.01 -14.41
N LYS A 37 -1.69 8.50 -14.14
CA LYS A 37 -1.31 9.06 -12.84
C LYS A 37 -2.08 10.35 -12.53
N ASP A 38 -2.63 10.45 -11.33
CA ASP A 38 -3.25 11.68 -10.81
C ASP A 38 -2.25 12.47 -9.96
N LYS A 39 -1.99 13.73 -10.31
CA LYS A 39 -1.04 14.60 -9.60
C LYS A 39 -1.46 14.94 -8.17
N ARG A 40 -2.73 14.73 -7.83
CA ARG A 40 -3.27 14.92 -6.48
C ARG A 40 -2.98 13.74 -5.55
N ALA A 41 -2.39 12.67 -6.05
CA ALA A 41 -1.99 11.51 -5.28
C ALA A 41 -0.50 11.21 -5.51
N HIS A 42 0.22 10.94 -4.41
CA HIS A 42 1.53 10.30 -4.46
C HIS A 42 1.36 8.80 -4.42
N HIS A 43 2.28 8.07 -5.04
CA HIS A 43 2.29 6.62 -5.12
C HIS A 43 3.65 6.09 -4.66
N HIS A 44 3.62 5.05 -3.85
CA HIS A 44 4.79 4.36 -3.34
C HIS A 44 4.53 2.86 -3.29
N LYS A 45 5.50 2.05 -3.72
CA LYS A 45 5.46 0.60 -3.47
C LYS A 45 5.84 0.33 -2.02
N VAL A 46 5.11 -0.55 -1.37
CA VAL A 46 5.34 -0.97 0.02
C VAL A 46 5.42 -2.48 0.10
N ILE A 47 6.27 -3.00 0.99
CA ILE A 47 6.32 -4.42 1.29
C ILE A 47 5.52 -4.66 2.57
N LEU A 48 4.61 -5.62 2.51
CA LEU A 48 3.74 -6.03 3.60
C LEU A 48 4.00 -7.52 3.86
N TYR A 49 3.77 -7.97 5.08
CA TYR A 49 3.79 -9.39 5.40
C TYR A 49 2.50 -9.79 6.09
N ASN A 50 1.99 -10.99 5.78
CA ASN A 50 0.84 -11.55 6.45
C ASN A 50 1.26 -12.41 7.65
N ARG A 51 0.28 -12.86 8.44
CA ARG A 51 0.49 -13.74 9.60
C ARG A 51 1.07 -15.12 9.27
N PHE A 52 1.13 -15.49 8.00
CA PHE A 52 1.74 -16.73 7.52
C PHE A 52 3.20 -16.54 7.08
N GLY A 53 3.78 -15.34 7.28
CA GLY A 53 5.16 -15.04 6.90
C GLY A 53 5.36 -14.77 5.42
N ILE A 54 4.29 -14.57 4.65
CA ILE A 54 4.36 -14.29 3.21
C ILE A 54 4.53 -12.80 3.00
N ASN A 55 5.59 -12.41 2.27
CA ASN A 55 5.82 -11.04 1.83
C ASN A 55 5.04 -10.74 0.56
N MET A 56 4.42 -9.56 0.50
CA MET A 56 3.60 -9.07 -0.61
C MET A 56 3.98 -7.63 -0.94
N VAL A 57 3.88 -7.25 -2.21
CA VAL A 57 4.05 -5.86 -2.66
C VAL A 57 2.67 -5.21 -2.78
N GLY A 58 2.46 -4.12 -2.07
CA GLY A 58 1.30 -3.25 -2.20
C GLY A 58 1.65 -1.91 -2.85
N ASP A 59 0.65 -1.24 -3.41
CA ASP A 59 0.75 0.14 -3.86
C ASP A 59 0.05 1.06 -2.85
N LEU A 60 0.83 1.89 -2.17
CA LEU A 60 0.33 2.90 -1.23
C LEU A 60 0.12 4.23 -1.97
N TYR A 61 -1.06 4.81 -1.80
CA TYR A 61 -1.43 6.11 -2.31
C TYR A 61 -1.72 7.08 -1.16
N THR A 62 -1.13 8.27 -1.23
CA THR A 62 -1.32 9.34 -0.24
C THR A 62 -1.74 10.65 -0.92
N PRO A 63 -2.49 11.53 -0.23
CA PRO A 63 -2.83 12.83 -0.80
C PRO A 63 -1.58 13.67 -1.06
N ALA A 64 -1.52 14.35 -2.20
CA ALA A 64 -0.33 15.10 -2.59
C ALA A 64 0.03 16.26 -1.63
N ASN A 65 -0.97 16.73 -0.89
CA ASN A 65 -0.88 17.80 0.10
C ASN A 65 -0.69 17.29 1.55
N MET A 66 -0.52 15.97 1.75
CA MET A 66 -0.30 15.38 3.07
C MET A 66 0.99 15.91 3.69
N LYS A 67 0.94 16.33 4.95
CA LYS A 67 2.11 16.76 5.73
C LYS A 67 2.51 15.67 6.71
N LYS A 68 3.81 15.66 7.05
CA LYS A 68 4.33 14.75 8.08
C LYS A 68 3.66 15.05 9.42
N GLY A 69 3.03 14.03 10.00
CA GLY A 69 2.30 14.15 11.27
C GLY A 69 0.78 14.27 11.11
N ASP A 70 0.27 14.43 9.89
CA ASP A 70 -1.16 14.45 9.65
C ASP A 70 -1.80 13.09 10.00
N LYS A 71 -2.94 13.13 10.69
CA LYS A 71 -3.77 11.95 10.93
C LYS A 71 -4.92 11.93 9.93
N LEU A 72 -4.75 11.15 8.87
CA LEU A 72 -5.75 10.97 7.82
C LEU A 72 -6.48 9.65 7.98
N ARG A 73 -7.70 9.58 7.47
CA ARG A 73 -8.45 8.32 7.37
C ARG A 73 -7.77 7.42 6.34
N ALA A 74 -7.63 6.14 6.65
CA ALA A 74 -7.01 5.16 5.78
C ALA A 74 -8.01 4.08 5.34
N LEU A 75 -7.81 3.55 4.14
CA LEU A 75 -8.52 2.36 3.65
C LEU A 75 -7.54 1.41 2.97
N ALA A 76 -7.80 0.12 3.10
CA ALA A 76 -7.13 -0.92 2.33
C ALA A 76 -8.14 -1.46 1.31
N ASP A 77 -7.74 -1.50 0.05
CA ASP A 77 -8.52 -2.01 -1.07
C ASP A 77 -7.85 -3.28 -1.61
N ALA A 78 -8.55 -4.40 -1.47
CA ALA A 78 -8.18 -5.64 -2.11
C ALA A 78 -9.00 -5.75 -3.39
N GLY A 79 -8.31 -5.81 -4.53
CA GLY A 79 -8.98 -5.86 -5.83
C GLY A 79 -9.94 -7.05 -5.96
N PRO A 80 -10.88 -6.99 -6.92
CA PRO A 80 -11.75 -8.12 -7.21
C PRO A 80 -10.94 -9.38 -7.54
N TYR A 81 -11.51 -10.55 -7.24
CA TYR A 81 -10.85 -11.84 -7.43
C TYR A 81 -10.28 -11.99 -8.85
N GLY A 82 -8.97 -12.29 -8.95
CA GLY A 82 -8.25 -12.42 -10.23
C GLY A 82 -7.76 -11.10 -10.87
N ALA A 83 -8.02 -9.95 -10.26
CA ALA A 83 -7.50 -8.66 -10.73
C ALA A 83 -6.16 -8.32 -10.07
N VAL A 84 -5.29 -7.67 -10.83
CA VAL A 84 -4.02 -7.14 -10.34
C VAL A 84 -4.18 -5.69 -9.87
N LYS A 85 -3.43 -5.29 -8.84
CA LYS A 85 -3.43 -3.93 -8.26
C LYS A 85 -3.11 -2.84 -9.28
N GLU A 86 -2.44 -3.20 -10.38
CA GLU A 86 -2.18 -2.32 -11.51
C GLU A 86 -3.44 -1.94 -12.32
N GLN A 87 -4.60 -2.54 -12.03
CA GLN A 87 -5.87 -2.33 -12.73
C GLN A 87 -6.91 -1.57 -11.87
N LEU A 88 -7.94 -2.26 -11.35
CA LEU A 88 -9.11 -1.61 -10.76
C LEU A 88 -8.84 -1.05 -9.35
N SER A 89 -8.21 -1.84 -8.48
CA SER A 89 -7.96 -1.44 -7.09
C SER A 89 -6.96 -0.30 -6.99
N GLY A 90 -5.90 -0.30 -7.82
CA GLY A 90 -4.99 0.84 -7.92
C GLY A 90 -5.71 2.12 -8.36
N ARG A 91 -6.64 2.04 -9.31
CA ARG A 91 -7.40 3.21 -9.79
C ARG A 91 -8.31 3.75 -8.69
N TYR A 92 -8.96 2.88 -7.94
CA TYR A 92 -9.82 3.26 -6.82
C TYR A 92 -9.00 3.89 -5.68
N ALA A 93 -7.89 3.24 -5.29
CA ALA A 93 -6.98 3.75 -4.27
C ALA A 93 -6.41 5.14 -4.65
N GLN A 94 -5.96 5.33 -5.89
CA GLN A 94 -5.52 6.65 -6.38
C GLN A 94 -6.65 7.70 -6.28
N GLY A 95 -7.87 7.32 -6.67
CA GLY A 95 -9.04 8.19 -6.58
C GLY A 95 -9.38 8.59 -5.15
N MET A 96 -9.22 7.68 -4.18
CA MET A 96 -9.44 7.97 -2.77
C MET A 96 -8.33 8.84 -2.18
N ALA A 97 -7.09 8.64 -2.61
CA ALA A 97 -5.98 9.53 -2.26
C ALA A 97 -6.18 10.96 -2.75
N ALA A 98 -6.67 11.12 -3.98
CA ALA A 98 -7.05 12.43 -4.52
C ALA A 98 -8.21 13.10 -3.75
N ARG A 99 -8.94 12.36 -2.91
CA ARG A 99 -10.04 12.84 -2.05
C ARG A 99 -9.63 13.03 -0.58
N GLY A 100 -8.35 12.85 -0.24
CA GLY A 100 -7.83 13.11 1.11
C GLY A 100 -7.72 11.88 2.02
N PHE A 101 -7.85 10.67 1.46
CA PHE A 101 -7.64 9.42 2.20
C PHE A 101 -6.23 8.87 1.99
N ILE A 102 -5.70 8.12 2.94
CA ILE A 102 -4.59 7.20 2.66
C ILE A 102 -5.21 5.92 2.12
N ALA A 103 -4.76 5.44 0.97
CA ALA A 103 -5.34 4.26 0.34
C ALA A 103 -4.26 3.26 -0.05
N LEU A 104 -4.44 1.99 0.31
CA LEU A 104 -3.48 0.93 0.04
C LEU A 104 -4.13 -0.12 -0.86
N ALA A 105 -3.59 -0.35 -2.06
CA ALA A 105 -4.00 -1.42 -2.95
C ALA A 105 -3.06 -2.62 -2.77
N ILE A 106 -3.61 -3.82 -2.53
CA ILE A 106 -2.84 -5.05 -2.31
C ILE A 106 -3.39 -6.16 -3.21
N ASP A 107 -2.52 -6.98 -3.79
CA ASP A 107 -2.90 -8.22 -4.45
C ASP A 107 -3.18 -9.32 -3.41
N PRO A 108 -4.28 -10.08 -3.52
CA PRO A 108 -4.54 -11.19 -2.61
C PRO A 108 -3.54 -12.33 -2.83
N ALA A 109 -2.76 -12.68 -1.80
CA ALA A 109 -1.74 -13.73 -1.86
C ALA A 109 -2.26 -15.18 -1.95
N PHE A 110 -3.57 -15.40 -1.72
CA PHE A 110 -4.20 -16.71 -1.83
C PHE A 110 -5.36 -16.58 -2.82
N THR A 111 -5.15 -17.03 -4.06
CA THR A 111 -6.22 -17.12 -5.06
C THR A 111 -6.23 -18.44 -5.84
N GLU A 112 -5.51 -19.47 -5.37
CA GLU A 112 -5.61 -20.86 -5.85
C GLU A 112 -6.21 -21.76 -4.76
#